data_AF-A0A3N5WQE2-F1
#
_entry.id   AF-A0A3N5WQE2-F1
#
_cell.length_a   1.000
_cell.length_b   1.000
_cell.length_c   1.000
_cell.angle_alpha   90.00
_cell.angle_beta   90.00
_cell.angle_gamma   90.00
#
_symmetry.space_group_name_H-M   'P 1'
#
loop_
_entity.id
_entity.type
_entity.pdbx_description
1 polymer ?
#
loop_
_entity_poly.entity_id
_entity_poly.type
_entity_poly.pdbx_seq_one_letter_code
_entity_poly.pdbx_strand_id
1 'polypeptide(L)'
;MEKFTQEQIEILVQKIAPQGELIRAWPLTGGISAQMTALEIERADGQTQRLIVRRPGEGTLRHNPRAVDDEFRLLQQASALGLPVPEPVFLDASGAILPMPYLVIEYIDGRLEFKPTSLENYTHQIAAHLAAIHRAGASGLDFSFLPKPAADFPARPLSAAPWFQVDRIRAVLEPAWPIPQRNPSTLLHGDYWPGN
;
A
#
# COMPACT_ATOMS: atom_id res chain seq x y z
N MET A 1 4.76 19.71 7.39
CA MET A 1 5.21 18.31 7.37
C MET A 1 6.68 18.30 6.97
N GLU A 2 7.54 17.68 7.76
CA GLU A 2 9.00 17.81 7.65
C GLU A 2 9.53 17.04 6.42
N LYS A 3 10.31 17.71 5.59
CA LYS A 3 11.03 17.09 4.46
C LYS A 3 12.26 16.38 5.02
N PHE A 4 12.68 15.29 4.37
CA PHE A 4 13.96 14.64 4.68
C PHE A 4 15.09 15.66 4.58
N THR A 5 15.98 15.70 5.57
CA THR A 5 17.27 16.32 5.39
C THR A 5 18.14 15.43 4.50
N GLN A 6 19.10 16.01 3.79
CA GLN A 6 20.06 15.27 2.98
C GLN A 6 20.77 14.18 3.81
N GLU A 7 21.20 14.54 5.02
CA GLU A 7 21.84 13.63 5.98
C GLU A 7 20.97 12.42 6.34
N GLN A 8 19.67 12.62 6.56
CA GLN A 8 18.75 11.51 6.85
C GLN A 8 18.63 10.53 5.67
N ILE A 9 18.62 11.05 4.43
CA ILE A 9 18.57 10.20 3.24
C ILE A 9 19.87 9.43 3.09
N GLU A 10 21.01 10.07 3.32
CA GLU A 10 22.31 9.41 3.24
C GLU A 10 22.44 8.28 4.28
N ILE A 11 22.03 8.52 5.53
CA ILE A 11 21.99 7.47 6.56
C ILE A 11 21.09 6.30 6.14
N LEU A 12 19.91 6.59 5.58
CA LEU A 12 19.01 5.57 5.06
C LEU A 12 19.64 4.78 3.90
N VAL A 13 20.28 5.46 2.95
CA VAL A 13 21.00 4.81 1.84
C VAL A 13 22.09 3.91 2.38
N GLN A 14 22.87 4.33 3.38
CA GLN A 14 23.90 3.48 3.99
C GLN A 14 23.32 2.24 4.69
N LYS A 15 22.09 2.29 5.20
CA LYS A 15 21.41 1.10 5.76
C LYS A 15 20.99 0.11 4.67
N ILE A 16 20.53 0.60 3.53
CA ILE A 16 19.99 -0.22 2.42
C ILE A 16 21.09 -0.68 1.45
N ALA A 17 22.12 0.14 1.31
CA ALA A 17 23.24 0.03 0.39
C ALA A 17 24.51 0.54 1.09
N PRO A 18 25.16 -0.26 1.97
CA PRO A 18 26.33 0.19 2.76
C PRO A 18 27.55 0.65 1.95
N GLN A 19 27.56 0.39 0.64
CA GLN A 19 28.59 0.82 -0.30
C GLN A 19 27.97 1.56 -1.49
N GLY A 20 26.69 1.94 -1.39
CA GLY A 20 26.00 2.68 -2.41
C GLY A 20 26.03 4.18 -2.14
N GLU A 21 25.89 4.95 -3.21
CA GLU A 21 25.86 6.40 -3.17
C GLU A 21 24.49 6.91 -3.63
N LEU A 22 23.96 7.91 -2.92
CA LEU A 22 22.73 8.57 -3.33
C LEU A 22 23.03 9.45 -4.56
N ILE A 23 22.43 9.14 -5.70
CA ILE A 23 22.48 9.99 -6.89
C ILE A 23 21.52 11.16 -6.72
N ARG A 24 20.26 10.88 -6.37
CA ARG A 24 19.24 11.90 -6.13
C ARG A 24 18.05 11.38 -5.34
N ALA A 25 17.31 12.32 -4.74
CA ALA A 25 16.02 12.08 -4.13
C ALA A 25 15.00 13.10 -4.62
N TRP A 26 13.75 12.67 -4.86
CA TRP A 26 12.68 13.57 -5.30
C TRP A 26 11.32 13.16 -4.75
N PRO A 27 10.44 14.14 -4.44
CA PRO A 27 9.10 13.83 -3.95
C PRO A 27 8.23 13.28 -5.09
N LEU A 28 7.37 12.32 -4.76
CA LEU A 28 6.24 11.94 -5.61
C LEU A 28 4.97 12.61 -5.07
N THR A 29 4.16 13.18 -5.97
CA THR A 29 2.93 13.90 -5.63
C THR A 29 1.69 13.03 -5.89
N GLY A 30 0.54 13.44 -5.35
CA GLY A 30 -0.74 12.77 -5.56
C GLY A 30 -1.17 11.78 -4.47
N GLY A 31 -0.28 11.42 -3.54
CA GLY A 31 -0.61 10.60 -2.38
C GLY A 31 -1.45 11.36 -1.34
N ILE A 32 -2.58 10.76 -0.92
CA ILE A 32 -3.44 11.30 0.15
C ILE A 32 -3.09 10.67 1.50
N SER A 33 -2.78 9.37 1.51
CA SER A 33 -2.59 8.55 2.73
C SER A 33 -1.14 8.47 3.20
N ALA A 34 -0.18 8.73 2.31
CA ALA A 34 1.24 8.63 2.57
C ALA A 34 2.03 9.66 1.74
N GLN A 35 3.13 10.13 2.30
CA GLN A 35 4.15 10.84 1.54
C GLN A 35 5.10 9.81 0.92
N MET A 36 5.46 10.05 -0.33
CA MET A 36 6.40 9.22 -1.07
C MET A 36 7.58 10.06 -1.55
N THR A 37 8.79 9.53 -1.36
CA THR A 37 10.04 10.12 -1.86
C THR A 37 10.79 9.03 -2.59
N ALA A 38 11.05 9.24 -3.87
CA ALA A 38 11.84 8.33 -4.67
C ALA A 38 13.33 8.62 -4.48
N LEU A 39 14.13 7.56 -4.45
CA LEU A 39 15.58 7.57 -4.35
C LEU A 39 16.15 6.90 -5.60
N GLU A 40 17.25 7.43 -6.11
CA GLU A 40 18.10 6.78 -7.11
C GLU A 40 19.48 6.61 -6.49
N ILE A 41 19.96 5.37 -6.43
CA ILE A 41 21.17 4.96 -5.71
C ILE A 41 22.08 4.24 -6.70
N GLU A 42 23.35 4.62 -6.77
CA GLU A 42 24.39 3.82 -7.42
C GLU A 42 24.87 2.76 -6.43
N ARG A 43 24.80 1.49 -6.82
CA ARG A 43 25.30 0.36 -6.03
C ARG A 43 26.80 0.18 -6.27
N ALA A 44 27.45 -0.56 -5.37
CA ALA A 44 28.90 -0.82 -5.44
C ALA A 44 29.36 -1.53 -6.71
N ASP A 45 28.45 -2.24 -7.39
CA ASP A 45 28.69 -2.90 -8.67
C ASP A 45 28.49 -1.96 -9.88
N GLY A 46 28.21 -0.68 -9.65
CA GLY A 46 27.93 0.33 -10.66
C GLY A 46 26.49 0.31 -11.20
N GLN A 47 25.62 -0.58 -10.70
CA GLN A 47 24.22 -0.60 -11.12
C GLN A 47 23.43 0.49 -10.41
N THR A 48 22.52 1.14 -11.14
CA THR A 48 21.57 2.07 -10.53
C THR A 48 20.33 1.34 -10.06
N GLN A 49 19.91 1.59 -8.83
CA GLN A 49 18.63 1.13 -8.30
C GLN A 49 17.75 2.30 -7.88
N ARG A 50 16.45 2.18 -8.18
CA ARG A 50 15.43 3.12 -7.73
C ARG A 50 14.59 2.49 -6.62
N LEU A 51 14.27 3.28 -5.61
CA LEU A 51 13.48 2.88 -4.46
C LEU A 51 12.48 3.99 -4.08
N ILE A 52 11.43 3.63 -3.36
CA ILE A 52 10.46 4.56 -2.79
C ILE A 52 10.50 4.48 -1.28
N VAL A 53 10.77 5.60 -0.63
CA VAL A 53 10.50 5.78 0.79
C VAL A 53 9.04 6.19 0.95
N ARG A 54 8.26 5.34 1.61
CA ARG A 54 6.83 5.53 1.87
C ARG A 54 6.59 5.77 3.36
N ARG A 55 5.97 6.90 3.67
CA ARG A 55 5.67 7.32 5.05
C ARG A 55 4.18 7.61 5.20
N PRO A 56 3.42 6.77 5.92
CA PRO A 56 2.02 7.05 6.20
C PRO A 56 1.83 8.40 6.90
N GLY A 57 0.75 9.09 6.55
CA GLY A 57 0.35 10.32 7.24
C GLY A 57 -0.11 10.03 8.67
N GLU A 58 -0.11 11.05 9.52
CA GLU A 58 -0.54 10.91 10.92
C GLU A 58 -1.97 10.38 11.07
N GLY A 59 -2.88 10.75 10.15
CA GLY A 59 -4.25 10.22 10.14
C GLY A 59 -4.29 8.70 9.97
N THR A 60 -3.48 8.18 9.06
CA THR A 60 -3.31 6.74 8.83
C THR A 60 -2.76 6.06 10.09
N LEU A 61 -1.73 6.64 10.71
CA LEU A 61 -1.11 6.08 11.92
C LEU A 61 -2.00 6.17 13.16
N ARG A 62 -2.86 7.19 13.27
CA ARG A 62 -3.87 7.26 14.33
C ARG A 62 -4.91 6.15 14.18
N HIS A 63 -5.26 5.78 12.95
CA HIS A 63 -6.22 4.71 12.68
C HIS A 63 -5.59 3.32 12.83
N ASN A 64 -4.39 3.12 12.29
CA ASN A 64 -3.58 1.93 12.49
C ASN A 64 -2.14 2.31 12.87
N PRO A 65 -1.78 2.25 14.17
CA PRO A 65 -0.41 2.53 14.62
C PRO A 65 0.64 1.58 14.03
N ARG A 66 0.23 0.40 13.56
CA ARG A 66 1.08 -0.61 12.91
C ARG A 66 1.03 -0.55 11.39
N ALA A 67 0.49 0.52 10.79
CA ALA A 67 0.27 0.58 9.34
C ALA A 67 1.53 0.24 8.52
N VAL A 68 2.71 0.68 8.98
CA VAL A 68 3.98 0.43 8.28
C VAL A 68 4.41 -1.03 8.41
N ASP A 69 4.39 -1.60 9.63
CA ASP A 69 4.73 -3.01 9.88
C ASP A 69 3.79 -3.96 9.12
N ASP A 70 2.49 -3.66 9.17
CA ASP A 70 1.48 -4.48 8.51
C ASP A 70 1.60 -4.38 6.98
N GLU A 71 1.87 -3.18 6.43
CA GLU A 71 2.12 -3.01 4.99
C GLU A 71 3.39 -3.75 4.55
N PHE A 72 4.49 -3.63 5.29
CA PHE A 72 5.73 -4.32 4.99
C PHE A 72 5.54 -5.85 4.99
N ARG A 73 4.89 -6.40 6.03
CA ARG A 73 4.60 -7.85 6.12
C ARG A 73 3.65 -8.31 5.02
N LEU A 74 2.64 -7.51 4.67
CA LEU A 74 1.72 -7.82 3.59
C LEU A 74 2.43 -7.88 2.24
N LEU A 75 3.31 -6.91 1.94
CA LEU A 75 4.10 -6.91 0.70
C LEU A 75 5.03 -8.12 0.63
N GLN A 76 5.65 -8.52 1.75
CA GLN A 76 6.50 -9.72 1.78
C GLN A 76 5.71 -10.97 1.41
N GLN A 77 4.52 -11.14 2.00
CA GLN A 77 3.65 -12.28 1.72
C GLN A 77 3.10 -12.24 0.30
N ALA A 78 2.68 -11.08 -0.20
CA ALA A 78 2.16 -10.92 -1.55
C ALA A 78 3.23 -11.19 -2.62
N SER A 79 4.45 -10.68 -2.41
CA SER A 79 5.62 -10.95 -3.27
C SER A 79 5.96 -12.45 -3.28
N ALA A 80 5.98 -13.12 -2.11
CA ALA A 80 6.22 -14.56 -2.02
C ALA A 80 5.16 -15.41 -2.75
N LEU A 81 3.95 -14.87 -2.96
CA LEU A 81 2.89 -15.50 -3.77
C LEU A 81 3.00 -15.20 -5.27
N GLY A 82 4.01 -14.44 -5.69
CA GLY A 82 4.18 -14.03 -7.09
C GLY A 82 3.16 -12.99 -7.54
N LEU A 83 2.50 -12.28 -6.61
CA LEU A 83 1.66 -11.15 -6.99
C LEU A 83 2.56 -10.00 -7.46
N PRO A 84 2.21 -9.28 -8.55
CA PRO A 84 2.96 -8.12 -9.00
C PRO A 84 2.73 -6.94 -8.05
N VAL A 85 3.49 -6.92 -6.96
CA VAL A 85 3.54 -5.88 -5.93
C VAL A 85 4.99 -5.41 -5.78
N PRO A 86 5.25 -4.17 -5.32
CA PRO A 86 6.61 -3.72 -5.11
C PRO A 86 7.29 -4.54 -4.01
N GLU A 87 8.54 -4.91 -4.23
CA GLU A 87 9.31 -5.61 -3.21
C GLU A 87 9.52 -4.72 -1.97
N PRO A 88 9.27 -5.24 -0.75
CA PRO A 88 9.59 -4.52 0.48
C PRO A 88 11.09 -4.67 0.81
N VAL A 89 11.82 -3.56 0.81
CA VAL A 89 13.28 -3.53 0.93
C VAL A 89 13.74 -3.24 2.36
N PHE A 90 13.12 -2.29 3.04
CA PHE A 90 13.52 -1.88 4.38
C PHE A 90 12.34 -1.35 5.19
N LEU A 91 12.41 -1.51 6.52
CA LEU A 91 11.42 -1.04 7.48
C LEU A 91 12.14 -0.37 8.63
N ASP A 92 11.70 0.82 9.02
CA ASP A 92 12.16 1.49 10.23
C ASP A 92 10.99 2.13 10.97
N ALA A 93 10.67 1.55 12.11
CA ALA A 93 9.68 2.05 13.06
C ALA A 93 10.33 2.58 14.37
N SER A 94 11.67 2.67 14.41
CA SER A 94 12.43 2.98 15.62
C SER A 94 12.46 4.48 15.96
N GLY A 95 12.24 5.34 14.98
CA GLY A 95 12.42 6.78 15.14
C GLY A 95 13.86 7.26 14.94
N ALA A 96 14.80 6.36 14.66
CA ALA A 96 16.24 6.67 14.70
C ALA A 96 16.72 7.53 13.53
N ILE A 97 16.19 7.30 12.33
CA ILE A 97 16.54 8.08 11.12
C ILE A 97 15.49 9.16 10.90
N LEU A 98 14.22 8.78 10.93
CA LEU A 98 13.08 9.68 10.81
C LEU A 98 12.20 9.56 12.05
N PRO A 99 11.57 10.66 12.49
CA PRO A 99 10.73 10.65 13.70
C PRO A 99 9.46 9.81 13.57
N MET A 100 9.03 9.50 12.34
CA MET A 100 7.80 8.75 12.06
C MET A 100 8.14 7.47 11.31
N PRO A 101 7.41 6.36 11.56
CA PRO A 101 7.70 5.07 10.93
C PRO A 101 7.53 5.15 9.42
N TYR A 102 8.36 4.40 8.69
CA TYR A 102 8.35 4.36 7.23
C TYR A 102 8.84 3.00 6.73
N LEU A 103 8.51 2.71 5.47
CA LEU A 103 9.05 1.58 4.74
C LEU A 103 9.72 2.06 3.45
N VAL A 104 10.66 1.27 2.95
CA VAL A 104 11.25 1.43 1.63
C VAL A 104 10.83 0.24 0.78
N ILE A 105 10.31 0.56 -0.39
CA ILE A 105 9.80 -0.42 -1.36
C ILE A 105 10.47 -0.20 -2.72
N GLU A 106 10.36 -1.20 -3.58
CA GLU A 106 10.78 -1.13 -4.98
C GLU A 106 10.12 0.05 -5.72
N TYR A 107 10.89 0.69 -6.58
CA TYR A 107 10.34 1.55 -7.61
C TYR A 107 9.96 0.71 -8.83
N ILE A 108 8.66 0.55 -9.10
CA ILE A 108 8.19 -0.12 -10.32
C ILE A 108 8.06 0.91 -11.43
N ASP A 109 8.82 0.75 -12.51
CA ASP A 109 8.62 1.53 -13.73
C ASP A 109 7.26 1.18 -14.36
N GLY A 110 6.42 2.20 -14.53
CA GLY A 110 5.07 2.00 -15.04
C GLY A 110 4.42 3.30 -15.47
N ARG A 111 3.25 3.18 -16.09
CA ARG A 111 2.40 4.31 -16.45
C ARG A 111 0.94 3.97 -16.16
N LEU A 112 0.18 4.97 -15.73
CA LEU A 112 -1.25 4.84 -15.57
C LEU A 112 -1.91 4.75 -16.96
N GLU A 113 -2.74 3.74 -17.17
CA GLU A 113 -3.45 3.51 -18.42
C GLU A 113 -4.95 3.70 -18.20
N PHE A 114 -5.44 4.90 -18.51
CA PHE A 114 -6.86 5.24 -18.38
C PHE A 114 -7.65 5.03 -19.68
N LYS A 115 -6.98 4.83 -20.81
CA LYS A 115 -7.61 4.66 -22.13
C LYS A 115 -6.94 3.51 -22.88
N PRO A 116 -7.08 2.26 -22.38
CA PRO A 116 -6.41 1.12 -22.97
C PRO A 116 -6.85 0.93 -24.42
N THR A 117 -5.89 0.60 -25.30
CA THR A 117 -6.17 0.33 -26.72
C THR A 117 -7.13 -0.85 -26.91
N SER A 118 -7.05 -1.86 -26.02
CA SER A 118 -8.02 -2.95 -25.93
C SER A 118 -8.60 -3.00 -24.53
N LEU A 119 -9.86 -2.57 -24.40
CA LEU A 119 -10.60 -2.63 -23.14
C LEU A 119 -10.77 -4.08 -22.67
N GLU A 120 -11.02 -5.00 -23.60
CA GLU A 120 -11.18 -6.42 -23.30
C GLU A 120 -9.94 -7.00 -22.62
N ASN A 121 -8.76 -6.82 -23.22
CA ASN A 121 -7.51 -7.34 -22.65
C ASN A 121 -7.18 -6.69 -21.30
N TYR A 122 -7.48 -5.40 -21.16
CA TYR A 122 -7.26 -4.65 -19.92
C TYR A 122 -8.15 -5.18 -18.78
N THR A 123 -9.45 -5.37 -19.05
CA THR A 123 -10.40 -5.94 -18.08
C THR A 123 -10.03 -7.36 -17.69
N HIS A 124 -9.60 -8.20 -18.64
CA HIS A 124 -9.14 -9.56 -18.34
C HIS A 124 -7.92 -9.56 -17.41
N GLN A 125 -6.95 -8.67 -17.63
CA GLN A 125 -5.76 -8.56 -16.77
C GLN A 125 -6.13 -8.14 -15.34
N ILE A 126 -6.97 -7.10 -15.19
CA ILE A 126 -7.48 -6.64 -13.89
C ILE A 126 -8.23 -7.77 -13.17
N ALA A 127 -9.14 -8.46 -13.87
CA ALA A 127 -9.91 -9.55 -13.29
C ALA A 127 -9.02 -10.74 -12.88
N ALA A 128 -8.03 -11.09 -13.71
CA ALA A 128 -7.08 -12.17 -13.42
C ALA A 128 -6.21 -11.85 -12.19
N HIS A 129 -5.75 -10.59 -12.08
CA HIS A 129 -4.96 -10.14 -10.93
C HIS A 129 -5.79 -10.13 -9.65
N LEU A 130 -7.02 -9.59 -9.67
CA LEU A 130 -7.91 -9.61 -8.52
C LEU A 130 -8.24 -11.05 -8.08
N ALA A 131 -8.47 -11.95 -9.03
CA ALA A 131 -8.65 -13.37 -8.75
C ALA A 131 -7.39 -14.00 -8.13
N ALA A 132 -6.19 -13.56 -8.51
CA ALA A 132 -4.94 -14.02 -7.89
C ALA A 132 -4.82 -13.55 -6.43
N ILE A 133 -5.14 -12.30 -6.14
CA ILE A 133 -5.23 -11.78 -4.77
C ILE A 133 -6.21 -12.62 -3.94
N HIS A 134 -7.39 -12.93 -4.47
CA HIS A 134 -8.40 -13.74 -3.77
C HIS A 134 -8.01 -15.22 -3.60
N ARG A 135 -6.98 -15.71 -4.31
CA ARG A 135 -6.42 -17.04 -4.07
C ARG A 135 -5.38 -17.05 -2.95
N ALA A 136 -4.88 -15.89 -2.52
CA ALA A 136 -3.91 -15.80 -1.44
C ALA A 136 -4.42 -16.42 -0.13
N GLY A 137 -5.73 -16.39 0.13
CA GLY A 137 -6.32 -17.04 1.31
C GLY A 137 -6.11 -18.56 1.39
N ALA A 138 -5.87 -19.23 0.26
CA ALA A 138 -5.60 -20.67 0.20
C ALA A 138 -4.10 -21.03 0.28
N SER A 139 -3.22 -20.04 0.41
CA SER A 139 -1.76 -20.25 0.38
C SER A 139 -1.16 -20.86 1.66
N GLY A 140 -1.91 -20.86 2.76
CA GLY A 140 -1.41 -21.22 4.08
C GLY A 140 -0.58 -20.14 4.79
N LEU A 141 -0.38 -18.97 4.17
CA LEU A 141 0.23 -17.81 4.81
C LEU A 141 -0.70 -17.19 5.86
N ASP A 142 -0.12 -16.71 6.96
CA ASP A 142 -0.86 -16.07 8.05
C ASP A 142 -1.12 -14.58 7.77
N PHE A 143 -2.37 -14.27 7.43
CA PHE A 143 -2.88 -12.89 7.25
C PHE A 143 -3.67 -12.38 8.48
N SER A 144 -3.59 -13.04 9.63
CA SER A 144 -4.39 -12.70 10.82
C SER A 144 -4.08 -11.34 11.44
N PHE A 145 -2.93 -10.74 11.08
CA PHE A 145 -2.52 -9.39 11.49
C PHE A 145 -3.29 -8.28 10.75
N LEU A 146 -3.95 -8.60 9.64
CA LEU A 146 -4.74 -7.62 8.90
C LEU A 146 -6.06 -7.32 9.61
N PRO A 147 -6.61 -6.09 9.41
CA PRO A 147 -7.93 -5.75 9.90
C PRO A 147 -9.00 -6.75 9.40
N LYS A 148 -9.83 -7.23 10.33
CA LYS A 148 -11.02 -8.02 9.98
C LYS A 148 -12.19 -7.07 9.73
N PRO A 149 -13.18 -7.46 8.89
CA PRO A 149 -14.43 -6.71 8.77
C PRO A 149 -15.04 -6.44 10.15
N ALA A 150 -15.45 -5.19 10.39
CA ALA A 150 -16.02 -4.79 11.67
C ALA A 150 -17.30 -5.58 11.97
N ALA A 151 -17.48 -5.98 13.23
CA ALA A 151 -18.73 -6.59 13.68
C ALA A 151 -19.87 -5.55 13.74
N ASP A 152 -19.53 -4.29 14.05
CA ASP A 152 -20.48 -3.19 14.14
C ASP A 152 -20.76 -2.55 12.78
N PHE A 153 -21.99 -2.07 12.60
CA PHE A 153 -22.34 -1.33 11.40
C PHE A 153 -21.63 0.03 11.39
N PRO A 154 -21.01 0.46 10.27
CA PRO A 154 -20.24 1.70 10.23
C PRO A 154 -21.04 2.91 10.71
N ALA A 155 -20.38 3.81 11.44
CA ALA A 155 -20.96 5.07 11.85
C ALA A 155 -21.48 5.86 10.65
N ARG A 156 -22.56 6.62 10.84
CA ARG A 156 -23.09 7.49 9.79
C ARG A 156 -22.03 8.57 9.47
N PRO A 157 -21.70 8.81 8.19
CA PRO A 157 -20.80 9.89 7.83
C PRO A 157 -21.39 11.25 8.24
N LEU A 158 -20.53 12.15 8.72
CA LEU A 158 -20.94 13.51 9.16
C LEU A 158 -21.55 14.33 8.01
N SER A 159 -21.06 14.10 6.79
CA SER A 159 -21.62 14.66 5.56
C SER A 159 -21.42 13.67 4.41
N ALA A 160 -22.39 13.64 3.51
CA ALA A 160 -22.29 12.90 2.26
C ALA A 160 -23.09 13.63 1.19
N ALA A 161 -22.51 13.72 -0.01
CA ALA A 161 -23.23 14.27 -1.14
C ALA A 161 -24.43 13.37 -1.53
N PRO A 162 -25.53 13.92 -2.07
CA PRO A 162 -26.74 13.16 -2.36
C PRO A 162 -26.53 11.94 -3.26
N TRP A 163 -25.58 11.99 -4.19
CA TRP A 163 -25.28 10.89 -5.11
C TRP A 163 -24.69 9.65 -4.43
N PHE A 164 -24.15 9.76 -3.21
CA PHE A 164 -23.76 8.59 -2.42
C PHE A 164 -24.96 7.78 -1.90
N GLN A 165 -26.17 8.35 -1.92
CA GLN A 165 -27.42 7.67 -1.51
C GLN A 165 -27.32 6.98 -0.14
N VAL A 166 -26.64 7.60 0.83
CA VAL A 166 -26.31 6.99 2.13
C VAL A 166 -27.53 6.43 2.84
N ASP A 167 -28.64 7.17 2.91
CA ASP A 167 -29.86 6.71 3.58
C ASP A 167 -30.44 5.45 2.93
N ARG A 168 -30.44 5.39 1.60
CA ARG A 168 -30.93 4.22 0.84
C ARG A 168 -30.05 3.00 1.08
N ILE A 169 -28.72 3.17 1.06
CA ILE A 169 -27.76 2.08 1.31
C ILE A 169 -27.93 1.55 2.73
N ARG A 170 -28.00 2.45 3.73
CA ARG A 170 -28.14 2.07 5.13
C ARG A 170 -29.47 1.38 5.42
N ALA A 171 -30.59 1.86 4.86
CA ALA A 171 -31.89 1.22 5.03
C ALA A 171 -31.91 -0.26 4.60
N VAL A 172 -31.03 -0.65 3.67
CA VAL A 172 -30.89 -2.03 3.20
C VAL A 172 -29.85 -2.82 3.99
N LEU A 173 -28.68 -2.24 4.26
CA LEU A 173 -27.56 -2.97 4.86
C LEU A 173 -27.62 -3.05 6.39
N GLU A 174 -28.16 -2.02 7.06
CA GLU A 174 -28.21 -1.95 8.52
C GLU A 174 -29.07 -3.09 9.13
N PRO A 175 -30.26 -3.42 8.60
CA PRO A 175 -31.06 -4.55 9.10
C PRO A 175 -30.44 -5.92 8.80
N ALA A 176 -29.54 -6.00 7.83
CA ALA A 176 -28.88 -7.25 7.42
C ALA A 176 -27.51 -7.44 8.10
N TRP A 177 -27.12 -6.54 9.01
CA TRP A 177 -25.81 -6.55 9.64
C TRP A 177 -25.79 -7.38 10.93
N PRO A 178 -24.70 -8.13 11.23
CA PRO A 178 -23.53 -8.37 10.37
C PRO A 178 -23.87 -9.29 9.20
N ILE A 179 -23.30 -9.00 8.03
CA ILE A 179 -23.51 -9.84 6.84
C ILE A 179 -22.90 -11.22 7.11
N PRO A 180 -23.67 -12.31 7.05
CA PRO A 180 -23.15 -13.65 7.30
C PRO A 180 -22.03 -14.01 6.33
N GLN A 181 -20.89 -14.42 6.87
CA GLN A 181 -19.77 -14.89 6.06
C GLN A 181 -20.14 -16.23 5.42
N ARG A 182 -20.28 -16.23 4.08
CA ARG A 182 -20.58 -17.44 3.30
C ARG A 182 -19.35 -18.11 2.70
N ASN A 183 -18.30 -17.32 2.45
CA ASN A 183 -17.07 -17.78 1.82
C ASN A 183 -15.93 -17.83 2.84
N PRO A 184 -14.91 -18.66 2.64
CA PRO A 184 -13.67 -18.58 3.39
C PRO A 184 -13.08 -17.16 3.33
N SER A 185 -12.43 -16.74 4.41
CA SER A 185 -11.73 -15.46 4.44
C SER A 185 -10.57 -15.49 3.44
N THR A 186 -10.43 -14.42 2.67
CA THR A 186 -9.29 -14.20 1.78
C THR A 186 -8.81 -12.76 1.90
N LEU A 187 -7.61 -12.50 1.38
CA LEU A 187 -7.12 -11.15 1.18
C LEU A 187 -8.07 -10.37 0.24
N LEU A 188 -8.46 -9.18 0.67
CA LEU A 188 -9.24 -8.24 -0.12
C LEU A 188 -8.40 -6.98 -0.33
N HIS A 189 -8.28 -6.52 -1.57
CA HIS A 189 -7.60 -5.26 -1.86
C HIS A 189 -8.40 -4.04 -1.36
N GLY A 190 -9.72 -4.11 -1.39
CA GLY A 190 -10.61 -3.00 -1.06
C GLY A 190 -10.87 -2.11 -2.27
N ASP A 191 -10.01 -1.11 -2.50
CA ASP A 191 -10.18 -0.03 -3.47
C ASP A 191 -9.61 -0.34 -4.87
N TYR A 192 -9.82 -1.55 -5.39
CA TYR A 192 -9.20 -1.96 -6.66
C TYR A 192 -9.91 -1.36 -7.90
N TRP A 193 -9.25 -0.43 -8.60
CA TRP A 193 -9.77 0.24 -9.80
C TRP A 193 -8.65 0.62 -10.80
N PRO A 194 -9.00 0.97 -12.06
CA PRO A 194 -8.04 1.50 -13.02
C PRO A 194 -7.27 2.72 -12.48
N GLY A 195 -5.94 2.64 -12.48
CA GLY A 195 -5.06 3.70 -11.98
C GLY A 195 -4.41 3.42 -10.63
N ASN A 196 -4.76 2.29 -9.98
CA ASN A 196 -3.98 1.70 -8.89
C ASN A 196 -2.93 0.71 -9.42
#